data_AF-A0A1B6J1W3-F1
#
_entry.id   AF-A0A1B6J1W3-F1
#
_cell.length_a   1.000
_cell.length_b   1.000
_cell.length_c   1.000
_cell.angle_alpha   90.00
_cell.angle_beta   90.00
_cell.angle_gamma   90.00
#
_symmetry.space_group_name_H-M   'P 1'
#
loop_
_entity.id
_entity.type
_entity.pdbx_description
1 polymer ?
#
loop_
_entity_poly.entity_id
_entity_poly.type
_entity_poly.pdbx_seq_one_letter_code
_entity_poly.pdbx_strand_id
1 'polypeptide(L)'
;VTERMMGDLTPEWLNEDFVVAALQGGEHKEPKVTIVNFSVAPADVLNFSSDIFRIAVRYRIGKSNQELSKNLIVKNTDDTALLQALLGPSIWEKETVYYRDLLPTMMEKVQCKFAPESFYCSLDKVYIMEDLSKNYILLDSYQQLDFEHFKMSLTTLAKFHASSVAVYHEKPDLIKFVGREFFFPEGGGPLKQWIETGVKTYGEVLSNSEEHKEYADFFLSRADNIWDTVVETIKPRDDHLNVLNHGDMWTANIMFKYSKSGELEDLKFIDYQSSRYTTPTADLVYFMYTSGRHDVREHRQKELS
;
A
#
# COMPACT_ATOMS: atom_id res chain seq x y z
N VAL A 1 -10.96 -23.25 -9.84
CA VAL A 1 -10.83 -22.94 -8.40
C VAL A 1 -10.48 -24.24 -7.71
N THR A 2 -9.19 -24.56 -7.67
CA THR A 2 -8.68 -25.71 -6.93
C THR A 2 -8.29 -25.22 -5.55
N GLU A 3 -9.00 -25.70 -4.52
CA GLU A 3 -8.57 -25.64 -3.13
C GLU A 3 -7.15 -26.20 -3.05
N ARG A 4 -6.15 -25.33 -2.85
CA ARG A 4 -4.87 -25.77 -2.30
C ARG A 4 -5.17 -26.19 -0.86
N MET A 5 -5.11 -27.49 -0.60
CA MET A 5 -5.14 -28.03 0.76
C MET A 5 -3.99 -27.40 1.56
N MET A 6 -4.33 -26.52 2.49
CA MET A 6 -3.42 -25.86 3.42
C MET A 6 -2.96 -26.86 4.49
N GLY A 7 -2.04 -27.74 4.12
CA GLY A 7 -1.21 -28.46 5.08
C GLY A 7 0.10 -27.70 5.24
N ASP A 8 0.32 -27.07 6.40
CA ASP A 8 1.62 -26.62 6.94
C ASP A 8 2.69 -26.16 5.91
N LEU A 9 2.33 -25.22 5.02
CA LEU A 9 3.20 -24.71 3.94
C LEU A 9 4.11 -23.58 4.42
N THR A 10 4.71 -23.70 5.60
CA THR A 10 5.76 -22.75 6.01
C THR A 10 7.02 -23.03 5.18
N PRO A 11 7.55 -22.07 4.40
CA PRO A 11 8.73 -22.32 3.57
C PRO A 11 9.96 -22.63 4.43
N GLU A 12 10.85 -23.52 3.98
CA GLU A 12 12.06 -23.92 4.73
C GLU A 12 12.99 -22.75 5.07
N TRP A 13 12.99 -21.70 4.24
CA TRP A 13 13.78 -20.49 4.47
C TRP A 13 13.23 -19.62 5.60
N LEU A 14 11.97 -19.79 6.01
CA LEU A 14 11.31 -19.03 7.08
C LEU A 14 11.59 -19.66 8.45
N ASN A 15 12.88 -19.71 8.81
CA ASN A 15 13.39 -20.38 10.01
C ASN A 15 14.01 -19.38 11.02
N GLU A 16 14.63 -19.91 12.08
CA GLU A 16 15.20 -19.08 13.16
C GLU A 16 16.28 -18.11 12.67
N ASP A 17 17.19 -18.58 11.81
CA ASP A 17 18.31 -17.77 11.28
C ASP A 17 17.80 -16.59 10.45
N PHE A 18 16.73 -16.81 9.67
CA PHE A 18 16.04 -15.74 8.94
C PHE A 18 15.50 -14.67 9.89
N VAL A 19 14.82 -15.08 10.98
CA VAL A 19 14.26 -14.15 11.97
C VAL A 19 15.37 -13.41 12.73
N VAL A 20 16.48 -14.09 13.05
CA VAL A 20 17.68 -13.47 13.65
C VAL A 20 18.22 -12.38 12.71
N ALA A 21 18.48 -12.71 11.45
CA ALA A 21 19.02 -11.75 10.49
C ALA A 21 18.11 -10.52 10.32
N ALA A 22 16.79 -10.73 10.28
CA ALA A 22 15.80 -9.67 10.17
C ALA A 22 15.85 -8.70 11.36
N LEU A 23 15.81 -9.21 12.59
CA LEU A 23 15.84 -8.41 13.82
C LEU A 23 17.21 -7.75 14.06
N GLN A 24 18.28 -8.38 13.59
CA GLN A 24 19.66 -7.87 13.72
C GLN A 24 19.99 -6.80 12.68
N GLY A 25 19.17 -6.65 11.62
CA GLY A 25 19.45 -5.75 10.51
C GLY A 25 20.51 -6.27 9.53
N GLY A 26 20.75 -7.58 9.51
CA GLY A 26 21.75 -8.24 8.67
C GLY A 26 22.44 -9.41 9.36
N GLU A 27 22.86 -10.42 8.60
CA GLU A 27 23.45 -11.69 9.10
C GLU A 27 24.69 -11.49 9.98
N HIS A 28 25.49 -10.46 9.68
CA HIS A 28 26.77 -10.19 10.35
C HIS A 28 26.77 -8.89 11.17
N LYS A 29 25.60 -8.28 11.39
CA LYS A 29 25.50 -7.07 12.20
C LYS A 29 25.62 -7.37 13.70
N GLU A 30 26.04 -6.36 14.44
CA GLU A 30 26.05 -6.31 15.90
C GLU A 30 25.08 -5.21 16.35
N PRO A 31 24.47 -5.32 17.54
CA PRO A 31 24.59 -6.41 18.51
C PRO A 31 23.89 -7.71 18.05
N LYS A 32 24.44 -8.88 18.43
CA LYS A 32 23.81 -10.18 18.14
C LYS A 32 22.40 -10.32 18.70
N VAL A 33 21.51 -10.90 17.91
CA VAL A 33 20.16 -11.30 18.33
C VAL A 33 20.14 -12.80 18.66
N THR A 34 19.51 -13.16 19.77
CA THR A 34 19.25 -14.56 20.14
C THR A 34 17.77 -14.77 20.29
N ILE A 35 17.20 -15.74 19.58
CA ILE A 35 15.79 -16.09 19.69
C ILE A 35 15.59 -16.92 20.95
N VAL A 36 14.59 -16.54 21.75
CA VAL A 36 14.12 -17.31 22.90
C VAL A 36 13.01 -18.27 22.47
N ASN A 37 12.10 -17.76 21.63
CA ASN A 37 11.04 -18.54 21.01
C ASN A 37 10.50 -17.77 19.80
N PHE A 38 10.07 -18.48 18.76
CA PHE A 38 9.28 -17.90 17.68
C PHE A 38 8.25 -18.89 17.16
N SER A 39 7.15 -18.38 16.62
CA SER A 39 6.11 -19.17 15.95
C SER A 39 5.71 -18.50 14.65
N VAL A 40 5.46 -19.31 13.64
CA VAL A 40 4.97 -18.88 12.32
C VAL A 40 3.55 -19.39 12.14
N ALA A 41 2.68 -18.56 11.57
CA ALA A 41 1.34 -18.95 11.15
C ALA A 41 1.00 -18.28 9.81
N PRO A 42 0.19 -18.90 8.93
CA PRO A 42 -0.37 -18.18 7.80
C PRO A 42 -1.24 -17.02 8.28
N ALA A 43 -1.29 -15.93 7.54
CA ALA A 43 -2.18 -14.82 7.85
C ALA A 43 -3.58 -15.08 7.28
N ASP A 44 -4.61 -14.83 8.10
CA ASP A 44 -6.03 -14.90 7.69
C ASP A 44 -6.41 -13.67 6.86
N VAL A 45 -5.79 -13.49 5.70
CA VAL A 45 -6.10 -12.42 4.74
C VAL A 45 -6.35 -13.05 3.37
N LEU A 46 -7.18 -12.42 2.54
CA LEU A 46 -7.36 -12.84 1.15
C LEU A 46 -6.02 -12.68 0.40
N ASN A 47 -5.29 -13.78 0.25
CA ASN A 47 -3.98 -13.86 -0.41
C ASN A 47 -4.13 -13.73 -1.93
N PHE A 48 -4.43 -12.53 -2.42
CA PHE A 48 -4.70 -12.31 -3.85
C PHE A 48 -3.42 -12.34 -4.70
N SER A 49 -2.32 -11.80 -4.19
CA SER A 49 -1.06 -11.63 -4.92
C SER A 49 0.19 -12.03 -4.13
N SER A 50 0.05 -12.63 -2.96
CA SER A 50 1.17 -13.00 -2.09
C SER A 50 0.80 -14.04 -1.04
N ASP A 51 1.77 -14.85 -0.64
CA ASP A 51 1.69 -15.63 0.59
C ASP A 51 2.11 -14.74 1.77
N ILE A 52 1.26 -14.65 2.79
CA ILE A 52 1.48 -13.80 3.97
C ILE A 52 1.60 -14.69 5.21
N PHE A 53 2.69 -14.51 5.96
CA PHE A 53 2.98 -15.21 7.21
C PHE A 53 3.07 -14.22 8.37
N ARG A 54 2.51 -14.61 9.52
CA ARG A 54 2.66 -13.92 10.81
C ARG A 54 3.72 -14.60 11.64
N ILE A 55 4.64 -13.80 12.17
CA ILE A 55 5.66 -14.27 13.12
C ILE A 55 5.43 -13.59 14.46
N ALA A 56 5.32 -14.37 15.52
CA ALA A 56 5.45 -13.89 16.89
C ALA A 56 6.80 -14.35 17.44
N VAL A 57 7.65 -13.41 17.85
CA VAL A 57 9.02 -13.71 18.27
C VAL A 57 9.33 -13.07 19.62
N ARG A 58 10.00 -13.83 20.50
CA ARG A 58 10.67 -13.35 21.70
C ARG A 58 12.17 -13.53 21.54
N TYR A 59 12.94 -12.50 21.87
CA TYR A 59 14.38 -12.47 21.60
C TYR A 59 15.13 -11.61 22.61
N ARG A 60 16.46 -11.75 22.64
CA ARG A 60 17.39 -10.93 23.42
C ARG A 60 18.40 -10.28 22.49
N ILE A 61 18.95 -9.15 22.92
CA ILE A 61 19.95 -8.39 22.18
C ILE A 61 21.27 -8.35 22.97
N GLY A 62 22.35 -8.74 22.32
CA GLY A 62 23.70 -8.76 22.87
C GLY A 62 23.78 -9.63 24.13
N LYS A 63 24.35 -9.07 25.20
CA LYS A 63 24.48 -9.74 26.50
C LYS A 63 23.32 -9.43 27.46
N SER A 64 22.26 -8.77 26.99
CA SER A 64 21.12 -8.42 27.83
C SER A 64 20.30 -9.65 28.18
N ASN A 65 19.89 -9.76 29.44
CA ASN A 65 18.91 -10.77 29.88
C ASN A 65 17.46 -10.31 29.67
N GLN A 66 17.23 -9.07 29.24
CA GLN A 66 15.90 -8.56 28.96
C GLN A 66 15.34 -9.21 27.70
N GLU A 67 14.20 -9.88 27.82
CA GLU A 67 13.45 -10.40 26.69
C GLU A 67 12.59 -9.30 26.06
N LEU A 68 12.71 -9.18 24.75
CA LEU A 68 11.89 -8.34 23.90
C LEU A 68 10.91 -9.22 23.13
N SER A 69 9.83 -8.62 22.65
CA SER A 69 8.87 -9.31 21.78
C SER A 69 8.51 -8.45 20.57
N LYS A 70 8.30 -9.08 19.42
CA LYS A 70 7.81 -8.43 18.21
C LYS A 70 6.83 -9.34 17.47
N ASN A 71 5.92 -8.71 16.73
CA ASN A 71 5.03 -9.40 15.80
C ASN A 71 5.33 -8.84 14.41
N LEU A 72 5.54 -9.74 13.46
CA LEU A 72 6.00 -9.40 12.12
C LEU A 72 5.06 -10.01 11.10
N ILE A 73 4.91 -9.31 9.98
CA ILE A 73 4.37 -9.85 8.74
C ILE A 73 5.53 -10.12 7.80
N VAL A 74 5.57 -11.32 7.24
CA VAL A 74 6.44 -11.70 6.13
C VAL A 74 5.57 -11.90 4.92
N LYS A 75 5.74 -11.06 3.89
CA LYS A 75 5.00 -11.17 2.64
C LYS A 75 5.95 -11.68 1.56
N ASN A 76 5.62 -12.83 1.01
CA ASN A 76 6.30 -13.44 -0.11
C ASN A 76 5.45 -13.19 -1.36
N THR A 77 5.90 -12.27 -2.21
CA THR A 77 5.12 -11.85 -3.37
C THR A 77 5.05 -12.94 -4.41
N ASP A 78 3.84 -13.27 -4.85
CA ASP A 78 3.63 -14.26 -5.90
C ASP A 78 4.05 -13.71 -7.25
N ASP A 79 4.89 -14.46 -7.94
CA ASP A 79 5.38 -14.13 -9.28
C ASP A 79 4.75 -15.03 -10.35
N THR A 80 3.47 -15.37 -10.17
CA THR A 80 2.78 -16.24 -11.11
C THR A 80 2.63 -15.53 -12.46
N ALA A 81 2.70 -16.31 -13.55
CA ALA A 81 2.52 -15.76 -14.91
C ALA A 81 1.18 -15.01 -15.07
N LEU A 82 0.14 -15.39 -14.32
CA LEU A 82 -1.15 -14.68 -14.31
C LEU A 82 -1.02 -13.29 -13.68
N LEU A 83 -0.37 -13.16 -12.52
CA LEU A 83 -0.16 -11.87 -11.88
C LEU A 83 0.79 -10.99 -12.71
N GLN A 84 1.85 -11.56 -13.29
CA GLN A 84 2.70 -10.84 -14.25
C GLN A 84 1.91 -10.35 -15.47
N ALA A 85 1.01 -11.19 -16.01
CA ALA A 85 0.19 -10.84 -17.16
C ALA A 85 -0.88 -9.78 -16.82
N LEU A 86 -1.33 -9.68 -15.57
CA LEU A 86 -2.35 -8.72 -15.13
C LEU A 86 -1.76 -7.40 -14.62
N LEU A 87 -0.66 -7.47 -13.87
CA LEU A 87 -0.08 -6.36 -13.09
C LEU A 87 1.29 -5.91 -13.60
N GLY A 88 1.85 -6.60 -14.60
CA GLY A 88 3.15 -6.29 -15.20
C GLY A 88 4.33 -6.96 -14.48
N PRO A 89 5.48 -7.09 -15.16
CA PRO A 89 6.58 -7.95 -14.74
C PRO A 89 7.52 -7.35 -13.66
N SER A 90 7.12 -6.34 -12.88
CA SER A 90 8.01 -5.78 -11.84
C SER A 90 7.29 -5.15 -10.64
N ILE A 91 6.01 -5.48 -10.39
CA ILE A 91 5.26 -4.84 -9.29
C ILE A 91 5.82 -5.21 -7.90
N TRP A 92 6.31 -6.43 -7.74
CA TRP A 92 6.94 -6.93 -6.50
C TRP A 92 8.30 -6.30 -6.25
N GLU A 93 9.12 -6.11 -7.30
CA GLU A 93 10.44 -5.48 -7.17
C GLU A 93 10.30 -4.06 -6.60
N LYS A 94 9.27 -3.34 -7.04
CA LYS A 94 8.95 -2.03 -6.48
C LYS A 94 8.58 -2.12 -5.01
N GLU A 95 7.64 -2.99 -4.65
CA GLU A 95 7.13 -3.06 -3.28
C GLU A 95 8.24 -3.44 -2.29
N THR A 96 9.11 -4.40 -2.65
CA THR A 96 10.29 -4.74 -1.84
C THR A 96 11.22 -3.54 -1.65
N VAL A 97 11.56 -2.82 -2.73
CA VAL A 97 12.40 -1.60 -2.66
C VAL A 97 11.71 -0.48 -1.87
N TYR A 98 10.38 -0.40 -1.96
CA TYR A 98 9.54 0.55 -1.25
C TYR A 98 9.73 0.42 0.26
N TYR A 99 9.52 -0.79 0.79
CA TYR A 99 9.67 -1.08 2.22
C TYR A 99 11.12 -1.05 2.68
N ARG A 100 12.04 -1.62 1.90
CA ARG A 100 13.45 -1.74 2.32
C ARG A 100 14.19 -0.40 2.31
N ASP A 101 14.08 0.37 1.23
CA ASP A 101 14.99 1.48 0.96
C ASP A 101 14.30 2.85 1.08
N LEU A 102 13.03 2.93 0.67
CA LEU A 102 12.36 4.20 0.50
C LEU A 102 11.60 4.67 1.74
N LEU A 103 10.72 3.83 2.30
CA LEU A 103 9.89 4.19 3.47
C LEU A 103 10.70 4.66 4.68
N PRO A 104 11.79 3.98 5.10
CA PRO A 104 12.61 4.44 6.22
C PRO A 104 13.15 5.85 5.97
N THR A 105 13.68 6.09 4.77
CA THR A 105 14.23 7.41 4.36
C THR A 105 13.13 8.49 4.38
N MET A 106 11.96 8.19 3.83
CA MET A 106 10.84 9.14 3.77
C MET A 106 10.34 9.51 5.17
N MET A 107 10.10 8.51 6.03
CA MET A 107 9.62 8.71 7.40
C MET A 107 10.63 9.50 8.26
N GLU A 108 11.93 9.28 8.06
CA GLU A 108 12.99 10.05 8.73
C GLU A 108 12.95 11.53 8.31
N LYS A 109 12.80 11.84 7.02
CA LYS A 109 12.79 13.23 6.53
C LYS A 109 11.68 14.09 7.14
N VAL A 110 10.52 13.49 7.44
CA VAL A 110 9.36 14.22 8.00
C VAL A 110 9.10 13.90 9.47
N GLN A 111 9.95 13.09 10.10
CA GLN A 111 9.81 12.65 11.49
C GLN A 111 8.39 12.10 11.79
N CYS A 112 7.85 11.34 10.85
CA CYS A 112 6.49 10.82 10.92
C CYS A 112 6.49 9.36 10.47
N LYS A 113 6.11 8.46 11.38
CA LYS A 113 6.01 7.04 11.09
C LYS A 113 4.67 6.74 10.43
N PHE A 114 4.49 7.03 9.15
CA PHE A 114 3.22 6.79 8.46
C PHE A 114 3.07 5.38 7.88
N ALA A 115 4.07 4.52 8.04
CA ALA A 115 4.07 3.13 7.55
C ALA A 115 4.53 2.15 8.65
N PRO A 116 4.21 0.85 8.56
CA PRO A 116 4.81 -0.17 9.40
C PRO A 116 6.34 -0.12 9.35
N GLU A 117 6.99 -0.41 10.47
CA GLU A 117 8.46 -0.57 10.48
C GLU A 117 8.86 -1.72 9.56
N SER A 118 9.89 -1.51 8.74
CA SER A 118 10.43 -2.54 7.83
C SER A 118 11.72 -3.13 8.40
N PHE A 119 11.97 -4.40 8.11
CA PHE A 119 13.13 -5.13 8.63
C PHE A 119 13.99 -5.66 7.49
N TYR A 120 15.24 -5.96 7.83
CA TYR A 120 16.18 -6.54 6.89
C TYR A 120 15.66 -7.88 6.33
N CYS A 121 15.76 -8.04 5.01
CA CYS A 121 15.53 -9.30 4.33
C CYS A 121 16.55 -9.42 3.19
N SER A 122 17.18 -10.59 3.06
CA SER A 122 18.14 -10.89 2.00
C SER A 122 17.50 -11.51 0.75
N LEU A 123 16.20 -11.82 0.80
CA LEU A 123 15.47 -12.45 -0.30
C LEU A 123 14.80 -11.38 -1.17
N ASP A 124 14.93 -11.50 -2.50
CA ASP A 124 14.49 -10.46 -3.44
C ASP A 124 12.96 -10.26 -3.50
N LYS A 125 12.20 -11.34 -3.27
CA LYS A 125 10.72 -11.37 -3.38
C LYS A 125 10.00 -11.38 -2.02
N VAL A 126 10.76 -11.15 -0.95
CA VAL A 126 10.24 -11.19 0.39
C VAL A 126 10.60 -9.90 1.10
N TYR A 127 9.64 -9.36 1.83
CA TYR A 127 9.90 -8.29 2.76
C TYR A 127 9.20 -8.56 4.08
N ILE A 128 9.73 -7.92 5.11
CA ILE A 128 9.33 -8.12 6.50
C ILE A 128 8.93 -6.77 7.05
N MET A 129 7.76 -6.72 7.68
CA MET A 129 7.26 -5.52 8.31
C MET A 129 6.66 -5.82 9.69
N GLU A 130 6.38 -4.77 10.46
CA GLU A 130 5.65 -4.86 11.72
C GLU A 130 4.21 -5.36 11.49
N ASP A 131 3.76 -6.32 12.29
CA ASP A 131 2.35 -6.70 12.37
C ASP A 131 1.60 -5.69 13.25
N LEU A 132 0.83 -4.82 12.58
CA LEU A 132 0.04 -3.77 13.23
C LEU A 132 -1.23 -4.28 13.91
N SER A 133 -1.66 -5.53 13.68
CA SER A 133 -2.98 -6.03 14.07
C SER A 133 -3.24 -6.05 15.58
N LYS A 134 -2.20 -5.90 16.40
CA LYS A 134 -2.35 -5.79 17.86
C LYS A 134 -2.73 -4.40 18.36
N ASN A 135 -2.35 -3.35 17.64
CA ASN A 135 -2.45 -1.97 18.11
C ASN A 135 -3.23 -1.05 17.17
N TYR A 136 -3.40 -1.47 15.91
CA TYR A 136 -4.13 -0.74 14.90
C TYR A 136 -5.31 -1.56 14.38
N ILE A 137 -6.36 -0.86 14.00
CA ILE A 137 -7.64 -1.40 13.56
C ILE A 137 -7.84 -0.99 12.11
N LEU A 138 -8.22 -1.95 11.28
CA LEU A 138 -8.72 -1.68 9.95
C LEU A 138 -10.21 -1.35 10.03
N LEU A 139 -10.61 -0.19 9.51
CA LEU A 139 -12.01 0.21 9.50
C LEU A 139 -12.75 -0.40 8.30
N ASP A 140 -14.05 -0.58 8.46
CA ASP A 140 -14.92 -1.01 7.36
C ASP A 140 -14.97 0.07 6.27
N SER A 141 -14.42 -0.27 5.10
CA SER A 141 -14.38 0.62 3.93
C SER A 141 -15.76 1.08 3.46
N TYR A 142 -16.81 0.28 3.66
CA TYR A 142 -18.18 0.66 3.29
C TYR A 142 -18.75 1.77 4.17
N GLN A 143 -18.24 1.95 5.39
CA GLN A 143 -18.70 3.00 6.31
C GLN A 143 -18.09 4.37 6.00
N GLN A 144 -17.02 4.40 5.22
CA GLN A 144 -16.23 5.59 4.93
C GLN A 144 -15.73 6.28 6.22
N LEU A 145 -14.85 7.25 6.07
CA LEU A 145 -14.21 7.97 7.16
C LEU A 145 -15.02 9.19 7.56
N ASP A 146 -15.20 9.38 8.86
CA ASP A 146 -15.62 10.66 9.41
C ASP A 146 -14.52 11.73 9.26
N PHE A 147 -14.85 12.95 9.66
CA PHE A 147 -13.98 14.09 9.47
C PHE A 147 -12.61 13.94 10.18
N GLU A 148 -12.57 13.43 11.41
CA GLU A 148 -11.32 13.34 12.17
C GLU A 148 -10.37 12.29 11.56
N HIS A 149 -10.90 11.12 11.19
CA HIS A 149 -10.11 10.09 10.51
C HIS A 149 -9.64 10.57 9.14
N PHE A 150 -10.52 11.21 8.37
CA PHE A 150 -10.19 11.72 7.05
C PHE A 150 -9.12 12.82 7.14
N LYS A 151 -9.25 13.76 8.06
CA LYS A 151 -8.30 14.85 8.28
C LYS A 151 -6.93 14.32 8.71
N MET A 152 -6.87 13.37 9.63
CA MET A 152 -5.60 12.76 10.04
C MET A 152 -4.94 12.02 8.87
N SER A 153 -5.72 11.29 8.07
CA SER A 153 -5.25 10.58 6.88
C SER A 153 -4.69 11.55 5.84
N LEU A 154 -5.41 12.63 5.53
CA LEU A 154 -4.99 13.64 4.57
C LEU A 154 -3.72 14.39 5.03
N THR A 155 -3.65 14.73 6.32
CA THR A 155 -2.47 15.36 6.92
C THR A 155 -1.24 14.45 6.84
N THR A 156 -1.44 13.15 7.04
CA THR A 156 -0.37 12.17 6.98
C THR A 156 0.06 11.91 5.53
N LEU A 157 -0.89 11.89 4.59
CA LEU A 157 -0.64 11.79 3.15
C LEU A 157 0.14 12.99 2.63
N ALA A 158 -0.15 14.20 3.12
CA ALA A 158 0.63 15.39 2.77
C ALA A 158 2.10 15.27 3.20
N LYS A 159 2.38 14.72 4.40
CA LYS A 159 3.75 14.43 4.86
C LYS A 159 4.41 13.37 3.99
N PHE A 160 3.68 12.33 3.62
CA PHE A 160 4.15 11.29 2.70
C PHE A 160 4.55 11.91 1.34
N HIS A 161 3.67 12.69 0.70
CA HIS A 161 3.96 13.39 -0.55
C HIS A 161 5.17 14.33 -0.42
N ALA A 162 5.22 15.16 0.63
CA ALA A 162 6.34 16.08 0.88
C ALA A 162 7.68 15.35 1.05
N SER A 163 7.68 14.22 1.79
CA SER A 163 8.88 13.40 1.96
C SER A 163 9.38 12.79 0.64
N SER A 164 8.48 12.45 -0.28
CA SER A 164 8.84 11.93 -1.60
C SER A 164 9.57 12.98 -2.45
N VAL A 165 9.12 14.24 -2.40
CA VAL A 165 9.78 15.37 -3.07
C VAL A 165 11.18 15.57 -2.50
N ALA A 166 11.31 15.52 -1.18
CA ALA A 166 12.62 15.66 -0.52
C ALA A 166 13.57 14.51 -0.87
N VAL A 167 13.09 13.26 -0.96
CA VAL A 167 13.92 12.13 -1.44
C VAL A 167 14.26 12.29 -2.92
N TYR A 168 13.34 12.79 -3.76
CA TYR A 168 13.59 12.98 -5.19
C TYR A 168 14.79 13.90 -5.47
N HIS A 169 14.97 14.94 -4.66
CA HIS A 169 16.13 15.85 -4.80
C HIS A 169 17.48 15.20 -4.51
N GLU A 170 17.51 14.13 -3.72
CA GLU A 170 18.75 13.42 -3.33
C GLU A 170 18.96 12.13 -4.10
N LYS A 171 17.87 11.39 -4.37
CA LYS A 171 17.86 10.05 -4.97
C LYS A 171 16.74 9.96 -6.03
N PRO A 172 16.82 10.73 -7.14
CA PRO A 172 15.77 10.78 -8.15
C PRO A 172 15.52 9.41 -8.78
N ASP A 173 16.57 8.60 -8.99
CA ASP A 173 16.44 7.27 -9.61
C ASP A 173 15.64 6.30 -8.74
N LEU A 174 15.73 6.42 -7.42
CA LEU A 174 14.93 5.60 -6.49
C LEU A 174 13.44 5.91 -6.63
N ILE A 175 13.07 7.20 -6.63
CA ILE A 175 11.67 7.63 -6.82
C ILE A 175 11.16 7.25 -8.21
N LYS A 176 11.98 7.41 -9.26
CA LYS A 176 11.59 7.04 -10.63
C LYS A 176 11.42 5.52 -10.81
N PHE A 177 12.25 4.71 -10.15
CA PHE A 177 12.12 3.26 -10.18
C PHE A 177 10.81 2.83 -9.50
N VAL A 178 10.61 3.26 -8.26
CA VAL A 178 9.43 2.91 -7.47
C VAL A 178 8.15 3.47 -8.08
N GLY A 179 8.19 4.71 -8.55
CA GLY A 179 7.05 5.42 -9.15
C GLY A 179 6.81 5.17 -10.63
N ARG A 180 7.49 4.20 -11.27
CA ARG A 180 7.22 3.83 -12.67
C ARG A 180 5.73 3.51 -12.84
N GLU A 181 5.09 3.77 -13.98
CA GLU A 181 3.69 3.36 -14.18
C GLU A 181 3.62 1.96 -14.81
N PHE A 182 2.72 1.10 -14.32
CA PHE A 182 2.52 -0.28 -14.82
C PHE A 182 1.05 -0.65 -15.06
N PHE A 183 0.12 -0.02 -14.35
CA PHE A 183 -1.31 -0.23 -14.48
C PHE A 183 -1.87 0.45 -15.73
N PHE A 184 -1.33 1.61 -16.10
CA PHE A 184 -1.79 2.42 -17.23
C PHE A 184 -0.67 2.74 -18.23
N PRO A 185 -0.06 1.73 -18.87
CA PRO A 185 0.99 1.95 -19.87
C PRO A 185 0.43 2.60 -21.16
N GLU A 186 1.27 3.43 -21.79
CA GLU A 186 1.02 3.95 -23.14
C GLU A 186 0.88 2.79 -24.15
N GLY A 187 -0.03 2.93 -25.12
CA GLY A 187 -0.28 1.91 -26.14
C GLY A 187 -1.20 0.76 -25.71
N GLY A 188 -1.66 0.75 -24.46
CA GLY A 188 -2.62 -0.23 -23.93
C GLY A 188 -1.99 -1.21 -22.97
N GLY A 189 -2.84 -2.02 -22.32
CA GLY A 189 -2.39 -2.99 -21.33
C GLY A 189 -3.52 -3.92 -20.89
N PRO A 190 -3.25 -4.84 -19.97
CA PRO A 190 -4.22 -5.85 -19.51
C PRO A 190 -5.52 -5.23 -19.00
N LEU A 191 -5.44 -4.05 -18.39
CA LEU A 191 -6.59 -3.35 -17.81
C LEU A 191 -7.39 -2.52 -18.82
N LYS A 192 -6.87 -2.27 -20.02
CA LYS A 192 -7.50 -1.39 -21.02
C LYS A 192 -8.90 -1.87 -21.38
N GLN A 193 -9.00 -3.10 -21.87
CA GLN A 193 -10.27 -3.68 -22.26
C GLN A 193 -11.24 -3.77 -21.08
N TRP A 194 -10.73 -4.05 -19.87
CA TRP A 194 -11.56 -4.15 -18.69
C TRP A 194 -12.18 -2.79 -18.32
N ILE A 195 -11.40 -1.72 -18.36
CA ILE A 195 -11.89 -0.36 -18.08
C ILE A 195 -12.85 0.12 -19.16
N GLU A 196 -12.49 0.00 -20.44
CA GLU A 196 -13.34 0.44 -21.55
C GLU A 196 -14.68 -0.30 -21.56
N THR A 197 -14.64 -1.63 -21.37
CA THR A 197 -15.85 -2.46 -21.25
C THR A 197 -16.65 -2.08 -20.02
N GLY A 198 -16.01 -1.90 -18.86
CA GLY A 198 -16.70 -1.52 -17.62
C GLY A 198 -17.44 -0.19 -17.75
N VAL A 199 -16.79 0.83 -18.31
CA VAL A 199 -17.40 2.15 -18.56
C VAL A 199 -18.56 2.02 -19.55
N LYS A 200 -18.38 1.27 -20.64
CA LYS A 200 -19.45 1.03 -21.62
C LYS A 200 -20.65 0.33 -21.00
N THR A 201 -20.43 -0.78 -20.31
CA THR A 201 -21.48 -1.55 -19.64
C THR A 201 -22.22 -0.70 -18.61
N TYR A 202 -21.52 0.14 -17.85
CA TYR A 202 -22.17 1.05 -16.91
C TYR A 202 -23.11 2.04 -17.63
N GLY A 203 -22.66 2.63 -18.75
CA GLY A 203 -23.49 3.47 -19.59
C GLY A 203 -24.71 2.76 -20.20
N GLU A 204 -24.56 1.52 -20.65
CA GLU A 204 -25.65 0.70 -21.19
C GLU A 204 -26.68 0.34 -20.11
N VAL A 205 -26.23 0.01 -18.89
CA VAL A 205 -27.12 -0.23 -17.74
C VAL A 205 -27.90 1.04 -17.40
N LEU A 206 -27.23 2.19 -17.33
CA LEU A 206 -27.89 3.47 -17.06
C LEU A 206 -28.89 3.85 -18.16
N SER A 207 -28.60 3.56 -19.42
CA SER A 207 -29.52 3.82 -20.54
C SER A 207 -30.87 3.11 -20.37
N ASN A 208 -30.86 1.95 -19.70
CA ASN A 208 -32.04 1.14 -19.42
C ASN A 208 -32.65 1.45 -18.03
N SER A 209 -32.07 2.36 -17.25
CA SER A 209 -32.59 2.78 -15.95
C SER A 209 -33.74 3.77 -16.13
N GLU A 210 -34.84 3.57 -15.39
CA GLU A 210 -35.94 4.53 -15.37
C GLU A 210 -35.58 5.83 -14.63
N GLU A 211 -34.67 5.75 -13.65
CA GLU A 211 -34.34 6.84 -12.73
C GLU A 211 -33.07 7.61 -13.09
N HIS A 212 -32.14 7.00 -13.85
CA HIS A 212 -30.77 7.53 -14.01
C HIS A 212 -30.27 7.58 -15.45
N LYS A 213 -31.16 7.46 -16.44
CA LYS A 213 -30.80 7.45 -17.87
C LYS A 213 -30.08 8.71 -18.34
N GLU A 214 -30.30 9.85 -17.70
CA GLU A 214 -29.65 11.12 -18.04
C GLU A 214 -28.12 11.07 -17.87
N TYR A 215 -27.60 10.14 -17.07
CA TYR A 215 -26.16 9.95 -16.88
C TYR A 215 -25.54 8.99 -17.90
N ALA A 216 -26.33 8.25 -18.68
CA ALA A 216 -25.82 7.23 -19.59
C ALA A 216 -24.84 7.80 -20.62
N ASP A 217 -25.20 8.92 -21.24
CA ASP A 217 -24.38 9.59 -22.26
C ASP A 217 -23.01 10.00 -21.71
N PHE A 218 -22.91 10.32 -20.41
CA PHE A 218 -21.63 10.64 -19.78
C PHE A 218 -20.66 9.45 -19.88
N PHE A 219 -21.10 8.23 -19.58
CA PHE A 219 -20.24 7.05 -19.64
C PHE A 219 -20.00 6.60 -21.08
N LEU A 220 -21.07 6.50 -21.89
CA LEU A 220 -20.97 6.00 -23.27
C LEU A 220 -20.07 6.87 -24.14
N SER A 221 -20.16 8.21 -24.03
CA SER A 221 -19.31 9.13 -24.81
C SER A 221 -17.82 9.07 -24.48
N ARG A 222 -17.45 8.43 -23.37
CA ARG A 222 -16.06 8.31 -22.89
C ARG A 222 -15.50 6.90 -23.06
N ALA A 223 -16.34 5.89 -23.27
CA ALA A 223 -15.94 4.49 -23.25
C ALA A 223 -14.78 4.17 -24.19
N ASP A 224 -14.76 4.74 -25.40
CA ASP A 224 -13.73 4.45 -26.40
C ASP A 224 -12.38 5.17 -26.14
N ASN A 225 -12.39 6.25 -25.35
CA ASN A 225 -11.22 7.12 -25.14
C ASN A 225 -10.80 7.22 -23.66
N ILE A 226 -11.49 6.54 -22.76
CA ILE A 226 -11.25 6.65 -21.31
C ILE A 226 -9.84 6.19 -20.95
N TRP A 227 -9.33 5.15 -21.62
CA TRP A 227 -7.98 4.66 -21.39
C TRP A 227 -6.94 5.74 -21.66
N ASP A 228 -6.96 6.31 -22.87
CA ASP A 228 -6.00 7.34 -23.27
C ASP A 228 -6.12 8.59 -22.40
N THR A 229 -7.36 8.93 -21.98
CA THR A 229 -7.61 10.01 -21.02
C THR A 229 -6.95 9.75 -19.67
N VAL A 230 -7.07 8.54 -19.13
CA VAL A 230 -6.45 8.16 -17.86
C VAL A 230 -4.93 8.18 -17.96
N VAL A 231 -4.37 7.56 -19.01
CA VAL A 231 -2.92 7.52 -19.27
C VAL A 231 -2.34 8.93 -19.32
N GLU A 232 -2.98 9.84 -20.06
CA GLU A 232 -2.52 11.23 -20.16
C GLU A 232 -2.69 12.02 -18.84
N THR A 233 -3.75 11.73 -18.06
CA THR A 233 -4.01 12.41 -16.79
C THR A 233 -2.95 12.10 -15.74
N ILE A 234 -2.48 10.85 -15.68
CA ILE A 234 -1.48 10.42 -14.70
C ILE A 234 -0.03 10.60 -15.18
N LYS A 235 0.18 11.07 -16.42
CA LYS A 235 1.52 11.30 -16.94
C LYS A 235 2.21 12.41 -16.14
N PRO A 236 3.46 12.20 -15.66
CA PRO A 236 4.22 13.26 -15.01
C PRO A 236 4.38 14.49 -15.92
N ARG A 237 4.29 15.69 -15.35
CA ARG A 237 4.46 16.95 -16.08
C ARG A 237 5.62 17.75 -15.52
N ASP A 238 6.61 18.06 -16.35
CA ASP A 238 7.86 18.71 -15.91
C ASP A 238 7.67 20.11 -15.31
N ASP A 239 6.58 20.80 -15.68
CA ASP A 239 6.22 22.15 -15.24
C ASP A 239 5.27 22.17 -14.01
N HIS A 240 4.92 21.01 -13.47
CA HIS A 240 4.02 20.87 -12.32
C HIS A 240 4.69 20.13 -11.16
N LEU A 241 4.10 20.25 -9.97
CA LEU A 241 4.50 19.44 -8.82
C LEU A 241 4.11 17.98 -9.07
N ASN A 242 5.11 17.10 -9.13
CA ASN A 242 4.94 15.66 -9.11
C ASN A 242 5.47 15.11 -7.78
N VAL A 243 4.74 14.15 -7.24
CA VAL A 243 5.07 13.44 -5.99
C VAL A 243 4.98 11.95 -6.25
N LEU A 244 5.63 11.15 -5.40
CA LEU A 244 5.31 9.74 -5.36
C LEU A 244 3.96 9.58 -4.65
N ASN A 245 2.97 9.09 -5.38
CA ASN A 245 1.65 8.76 -4.85
C ASN A 245 1.69 7.37 -4.20
N HIS A 246 0.84 7.14 -3.20
CA HIS A 246 0.51 5.81 -2.70
C HIS A 246 -0.10 4.98 -3.83
N GLY A 247 -0.97 5.60 -4.63
CA GLY A 247 -1.52 5.07 -5.88
C GLY A 247 -2.73 4.15 -5.69
N ASP A 248 -3.00 3.74 -4.46
CA ASP A 248 -4.21 3.03 -4.00
C ASP A 248 -4.61 3.53 -2.61
N MET A 249 -4.85 4.84 -2.49
CA MET A 249 -5.13 5.48 -1.20
C MET A 249 -6.62 5.43 -0.86
N TRP A 250 -7.05 4.43 -0.08
CA TRP A 250 -8.43 4.25 0.37
C TRP A 250 -8.49 3.58 1.76
N THR A 251 -9.68 3.50 2.35
CA THR A 251 -9.89 3.13 3.76
C THR A 251 -9.32 1.75 4.09
N ALA A 252 -9.38 0.81 3.16
CA ALA A 252 -8.86 -0.55 3.37
C ALA A 252 -7.32 -0.63 3.43
N ASN A 253 -6.63 0.46 3.06
CA ASN A 253 -5.18 0.57 3.12
C ASN A 253 -4.70 1.49 4.26
N ILE A 254 -5.57 1.78 5.24
CA ILE A 254 -5.25 2.60 6.40
C ILE A 254 -5.64 1.87 7.69
N MET A 255 -4.66 1.66 8.56
CA MET A 255 -4.92 1.14 9.89
C MET A 255 -4.82 2.27 10.92
N PHE A 256 -5.82 2.39 11.79
CA PHE A 256 -5.93 3.46 12.78
C PHE A 256 -5.66 2.95 14.19
N LYS A 257 -5.00 3.74 15.01
CA LYS A 257 -4.75 3.45 16.42
C LYS A 257 -5.51 4.42 17.29
N TYR A 258 -6.05 3.89 18.38
CA TYR A 258 -6.79 4.64 19.37
C TYR A 258 -6.10 4.55 20.72
N SER A 259 -6.19 5.63 21.49
CA SER A 259 -5.77 5.65 22.87
C SER A 259 -6.69 4.76 23.72
N LYS A 260 -6.31 4.53 24.99
CA LYS A 260 -7.16 3.80 25.95
C LYS A 260 -8.51 4.50 26.22
N SER A 261 -8.62 5.81 25.97
CA SER A 261 -9.86 6.58 26.08
C SER A 261 -10.71 6.53 24.81
N GLY A 262 -10.25 5.87 23.74
CA GLY A 262 -10.95 5.78 22.46
C GLY A 262 -10.72 6.95 21.52
N GLU A 263 -9.73 7.81 21.80
CA GLU A 263 -9.39 8.93 20.95
C GLU A 263 -8.45 8.49 19.82
N LEU A 264 -8.63 9.02 18.62
CA LEU A 264 -7.77 8.74 17.48
C LEU A 264 -6.36 9.27 17.76
N GLU A 265 -5.38 8.37 17.82
CA GLU A 265 -4.00 8.68 18.24
C GLU A 265 -3.04 8.74 17.06
N ASP A 266 -3.18 7.80 16.11
CA ASP A 266 -2.20 7.57 15.06
C ASP A 266 -2.80 6.74 13.92
N LEU A 267 -2.10 6.66 12.78
CA LEU A 267 -2.45 5.79 11.67
C LEU A 267 -1.21 5.26 10.94
N LYS A 268 -1.42 4.27 10.09
CA LYS A 268 -0.41 3.70 9.20
C LYS A 268 -1.04 3.39 7.86
N PHE A 269 -0.39 3.80 6.77
CA PHE A 269 -0.69 3.34 5.43
C PHE A 269 0.00 1.99 5.18
N ILE A 270 -0.68 1.11 4.45
CA ILE A 270 -0.21 -0.22 4.06
C ILE A 270 -0.47 -0.43 2.57
N ASP A 271 0.22 -1.42 1.98
CA ASP A 271 0.04 -1.81 0.58
C ASP A 271 0.46 -0.74 -0.44
N TYR A 272 1.76 -0.67 -0.74
CA TYR A 272 2.35 0.36 -1.61
C TYR A 272 2.59 -0.13 -3.05
N GLN A 273 1.97 -1.25 -3.45
CA GLN A 273 2.21 -1.91 -4.74
C GLN A 273 1.78 -1.04 -5.94
N SER A 274 0.81 -0.15 -5.75
CA SER A 274 0.22 0.69 -6.79
C SER A 274 0.88 2.06 -6.94
N SER A 275 2.03 2.28 -6.28
CA SER A 275 2.71 3.57 -6.27
C SER A 275 3.13 4.03 -7.66
N ARG A 276 2.97 5.34 -7.88
CA ARG A 276 3.27 6.02 -9.15
C ARG A 276 3.77 7.44 -8.91
N TYR A 277 4.74 7.89 -9.69
CA TYR A 277 5.21 9.27 -9.67
C TYR A 277 4.32 10.10 -10.59
N THR A 278 3.55 11.04 -10.05
CA THR A 278 2.60 11.87 -10.83
C THR A 278 2.09 13.04 -9.97
N THR A 279 1.11 13.79 -10.45
CA THR A 279 0.40 14.82 -9.68
C THR A 279 -0.08 14.29 -8.32
N PRO A 280 0.03 15.07 -7.22
CA PRO A 280 -0.54 14.69 -5.91
C PRO A 280 -2.07 14.54 -5.97
N THR A 281 -2.73 15.16 -6.95
CA THR A 281 -4.18 15.10 -7.12
C THR A 281 -4.69 13.68 -7.34
N ALA A 282 -3.86 12.78 -7.87
CA ALA A 282 -4.26 11.39 -8.12
C ALA A 282 -4.67 10.68 -6.82
N ASP A 283 -3.83 10.70 -5.77
CA ASP A 283 -4.21 10.17 -4.45
C ASP A 283 -5.35 10.98 -3.82
N LEU A 284 -5.30 12.32 -3.89
CA LEU A 284 -6.24 13.19 -3.18
C LEU A 284 -7.68 13.00 -3.67
N VAL A 285 -7.90 13.00 -4.99
CA VAL A 285 -9.22 12.81 -5.59
C VAL A 285 -9.69 11.38 -5.33
N TYR A 286 -8.83 10.39 -5.55
CA TYR A 286 -9.17 9.00 -5.32
C TYR A 286 -9.60 8.76 -3.86
N PHE A 287 -8.82 9.23 -2.89
CA PHE A 287 -9.12 9.10 -1.47
C PHE A 287 -10.39 9.86 -1.06
N MET A 288 -10.59 11.08 -1.60
CA MET A 288 -11.77 11.88 -1.29
C MET A 288 -13.07 11.16 -1.66
N TYR A 289 -13.14 10.59 -2.87
CA TYR A 289 -14.38 9.98 -3.37
C TYR A 289 -14.60 8.55 -2.89
N THR A 290 -13.53 7.79 -2.61
CA THR A 290 -13.67 6.41 -2.11
C THR A 290 -13.86 6.35 -0.60
N SER A 291 -13.19 7.23 0.15
CA SER A 291 -13.08 7.12 1.61
C SER A 291 -13.74 8.22 2.41
N GLY A 292 -13.94 9.43 1.89
CA GLY A 292 -14.59 10.48 2.68
C GLY A 292 -16.10 10.25 2.78
N ARG A 293 -16.70 10.31 3.97
CA ARG A 293 -18.18 10.31 4.09
C ARG A 293 -18.79 11.49 3.33
N HIS A 294 -20.06 11.35 2.93
CA HIS A 294 -20.79 12.40 2.21
C HIS A 294 -20.65 13.80 2.84
N ASP A 295 -20.83 13.93 4.17
CA ASP A 295 -20.66 15.22 4.87
C ASP A 295 -19.24 15.81 4.72
N VAL A 296 -18.21 14.96 4.79
CA VAL A 296 -16.82 15.38 4.58
C VAL A 296 -16.63 15.91 3.16
N ARG A 297 -17.16 15.18 2.17
CA ARG A 297 -17.08 15.54 0.75
C ARG A 297 -17.89 16.79 0.41
N GLU A 298 -19.08 16.99 0.97
CA GLU A 298 -19.94 18.10 0.53
C GLU A 298 -19.81 19.37 1.38
N HIS A 299 -19.46 19.23 2.66
CA HIS A 299 -19.64 20.34 3.61
C HIS A 299 -18.37 20.73 4.36
N ARG A 300 -17.35 19.86 4.42
CA ARG A 300 -16.17 20.09 5.26
C ARG A 300 -14.86 20.22 4.48
N GLN A 301 -14.89 20.23 3.14
CA GLN A 301 -13.66 20.28 2.32
C GLN A 301 -12.76 21.49 2.63
N LYS A 302 -13.35 22.67 2.88
CA LYS A 302 -12.60 23.90 3.17
C LYS A 302 -11.83 23.86 4.49
N GLU A 303 -12.16 22.93 5.37
CA GLU A 303 -11.46 22.75 6.65
C GLU A 303 -10.28 21.77 6.54
N LEU A 304 -10.10 21.16 5.36
CA LEU A 304 -9.04 20.21 5.05
C LEU A 304 -7.85 20.87 4.31
N SER A 305 -7.96 22.14 3.93
CA SER A 305 -6.93 22.94 3.24
C SER A 305 -5.98 23.66 4.19
#